data_AF-A0A7W1NT89-F1
#
_entry.id   AF-A0A7W1NT89-F1
#
_cell.length_a   1.000
_cell.length_b   1.000
_cell.length_c   1.000
_cell.angle_alpha   90.00
_cell.angle_beta   90.00
_cell.angle_gamma   90.00
#
_symmetry.space_group_name_H-M   'P 1'
#
loop_
_entity.id
_entity.type
_entity.pdbx_description
1 polymer ?
#
loop_
_entity_poly.entity_id
_entity_poly.type
_entity_poly.pdbx_seq_one_letter_code
_entity_poly.pdbx_strand_id
1 'polypeptide(L)'
;MSEALDRLRAAAVERDWSVLQDTLADALGEVEYFVGLEIGLNRAHDHLTFFEQYHPDASWAGALLVWMASYGAPPADLPMDAGLPHDSPGANNFVTALVELARSAERKTPYMNRIRFLANAIGNLIVADLAAYWYSHNDDMWDFQQAHGSEIDEETGEPISQTIYTSFWLDDEVAARDTAAWLTIADQIARKMRDKPI
;
A
#
# COMPACT_ATOMS: atom_id res chain seq x y z
N MET A 1 -3.34 -5.48 26.31
CA MET A 1 -3.38 -4.45 25.25
C MET A 1 -1.98 -4.38 24.68
N SER A 2 -1.83 -4.46 23.36
CA SER A 2 -0.52 -4.56 22.69
C SER A 2 0.14 -3.18 22.62
N GLU A 3 1.37 -3.06 23.11
CA GLU A 3 2.16 -1.83 23.02
C GLU A 3 2.40 -1.43 21.56
N ALA A 4 2.66 -2.41 20.68
CA ALA A 4 2.88 -2.16 19.26
C ALA A 4 1.64 -1.56 18.58
N LEU A 5 0.44 -2.05 18.91
CA LEU A 5 -0.81 -1.47 18.39
C LEU A 5 -1.05 -0.04 18.88
N ASP A 6 -0.73 0.24 20.15
CA ASP A 6 -0.89 1.58 20.70
C ASP A 6 0.08 2.57 20.02
N ARG A 7 1.32 2.14 19.76
CA ARG A 7 2.29 2.93 18.97
C ARG A 7 1.82 3.15 17.53
N LEU A 8 1.30 2.12 16.86
CA LEU A 8 0.78 2.25 15.49
C LEU A 8 -0.37 3.26 15.42
N ARG A 9 -1.30 3.20 16.39
CA ARG A 9 -2.42 4.17 16.45
C ARG A 9 -1.94 5.59 16.69
N ALA A 10 -0.97 5.79 17.59
CA ALA A 10 -0.40 7.11 17.85
C ALA A 10 0.28 7.66 16.58
N ALA A 11 1.14 6.86 15.94
CA ALA A 11 1.81 7.23 14.70
C ALA A 11 0.81 7.55 13.56
N ALA A 12 -0.32 6.84 13.47
CA ALA A 12 -1.36 7.09 12.48
C ALA A 12 -2.06 8.44 12.69
N VAL A 13 -2.33 8.81 13.94
CA VAL A 13 -2.95 10.10 14.30
C VAL A 13 -1.97 11.24 14.07
N GLU A 14 -0.70 11.04 14.41
CA GLU A 14 0.37 12.03 14.19
C GLU A 14 0.85 12.08 12.73
N ARG A 15 0.40 11.14 11.89
CA ARG A 15 0.87 10.93 10.52
C ARG A 15 2.40 10.83 10.43
N ASP A 16 3.02 10.18 11.41
CA ASP A 16 4.47 9.97 11.44
C ASP A 16 4.88 8.81 10.52
N TRP A 17 5.01 9.12 9.23
CA TRP A 17 5.41 8.15 8.21
C TRP A 17 6.78 7.52 8.46
N SER A 18 7.63 8.11 9.31
CA SER A 18 8.96 7.56 9.58
C SER A 18 8.93 6.31 10.45
N VAL A 19 7.83 6.09 11.20
CA VAL A 19 7.67 4.96 12.14
C VAL A 19 6.46 4.08 11.84
N LEU A 20 5.57 4.47 10.93
CA LEU A 20 4.34 3.71 10.63
C LEU A 20 4.61 2.30 10.12
N GLN A 21 5.54 2.11 9.18
CA GLN A 21 5.84 0.76 8.69
C GLN A 21 6.50 -0.11 9.77
N ASP A 22 7.38 0.46 10.59
CA ASP A 22 8.05 -0.26 11.67
C ASP A 22 7.07 -0.66 12.78
N THR A 23 6.20 0.25 13.20
CA THR A 23 5.16 -0.03 14.20
C THR A 23 4.10 -1.00 13.67
N LEU A 24 3.78 -0.96 12.38
CA LEU A 24 2.94 -1.97 11.73
C LEU A 24 3.63 -3.33 11.71
N ALA A 25 4.92 -3.40 11.38
CA ALA A 25 5.67 -4.65 11.39
C ALA A 25 5.72 -5.28 12.80
N ASP A 26 5.92 -4.46 13.83
CA ASP A 26 5.85 -4.92 15.22
C ASP A 26 4.46 -5.50 15.56
N ALA A 27 3.39 -4.78 15.21
CA ALA A 27 2.01 -5.22 15.47
C ALA A 27 1.65 -6.50 14.70
N LEU A 28 2.11 -6.63 13.46
CA LEU A 28 1.94 -7.84 12.64
C LEU A 28 2.73 -9.03 13.20
N GLY A 29 3.88 -8.79 13.85
CA GLY A 29 4.68 -9.81 14.51
C GLY A 29 4.01 -10.44 15.73
N GLU A 30 2.97 -9.79 16.27
CA GLU A 30 2.20 -10.31 17.41
C GLU A 30 0.98 -11.16 16.99
N VAL A 31 0.67 -11.25 15.69
CA VAL A 31 -0.39 -12.11 15.13
C VAL A 31 0.19 -13.24 14.28
N GLU A 32 -0.63 -14.24 13.96
CA GLU A 32 -0.21 -15.28 13.02
C GLU A 32 0.03 -14.65 11.64
N TYR A 33 1.09 -15.09 10.95
CA TYR A 33 1.47 -14.50 9.65
C TYR A 33 0.31 -14.45 8.65
N PHE A 34 -0.51 -15.51 8.58
CA PHE A 34 -1.62 -15.58 7.63
C PHE A 34 -2.74 -14.58 7.94
N VAL A 35 -2.89 -14.15 9.20
CA VAL A 35 -3.79 -13.04 9.56
C VAL A 35 -3.31 -11.75 8.93
N GLY A 36 -2.01 -11.47 9.02
CA GLY A 36 -1.42 -10.31 8.37
C GLY A 36 -1.52 -10.39 6.85
N LEU A 37 -1.26 -11.57 6.26
CA LEU A 37 -1.37 -11.78 4.82
C LEU A 37 -2.82 -11.55 4.33
N GLU A 38 -3.82 -12.02 5.07
CA GLU A 38 -5.24 -11.76 4.79
C GLU A 38 -5.54 -10.26 4.71
N ILE A 39 -5.02 -9.46 5.64
CA ILE A 39 -5.20 -7.99 5.64
C ILE A 39 -4.61 -7.37 4.36
N GLY A 40 -3.37 -7.75 4.01
CA GLY A 40 -2.71 -7.27 2.80
C GLY A 40 -3.43 -7.69 1.52
N LEU A 41 -3.87 -8.95 1.43
CA LEU A 41 -4.57 -9.48 0.27
C LEU A 41 -5.94 -8.83 0.06
N ASN A 42 -6.72 -8.63 1.12
CA ASN A 42 -8.01 -7.97 1.02
C ASN A 42 -7.84 -6.53 0.52
N ARG A 43 -6.86 -5.80 1.07
CA ARG A 43 -6.60 -4.42 0.66
C ARG A 43 -6.10 -4.32 -0.79
N ALA A 44 -5.29 -5.28 -1.23
CA ALA A 44 -4.86 -5.37 -2.62
C ALA A 44 -6.02 -5.69 -3.56
N HIS A 45 -6.91 -6.60 -3.15
CA HIS A 45 -8.12 -6.93 -3.89
C HIS A 45 -9.06 -5.74 -4.01
N ASP A 46 -9.25 -4.95 -2.95
CA ASP A 46 -10.10 -3.75 -2.98
C ASP A 46 -9.61 -2.70 -3.98
N HIS A 47 -8.28 -2.59 -4.18
CA HIS A 47 -7.68 -1.68 -5.16
C HIS A 47 -7.58 -2.28 -6.58
N LEU A 48 -7.72 -3.59 -6.73
CA LEU A 48 -7.50 -4.29 -8.00
C LEU A 48 -8.38 -3.74 -9.13
N THR A 49 -9.66 -3.47 -8.86
CA THR A 49 -10.59 -2.96 -9.87
C THR A 49 -10.14 -1.62 -10.44
N PHE A 50 -9.62 -0.71 -9.60
CA PHE A 50 -9.07 0.55 -10.08
C PHE A 50 -7.87 0.29 -10.98
N PHE A 51 -6.91 -0.53 -10.55
CA PHE A 51 -5.73 -0.84 -11.34
C PHE A 51 -6.06 -1.47 -12.71
N GLU A 52 -6.94 -2.47 -12.74
CA GLU A 52 -7.33 -3.17 -13.98
C GLU A 52 -8.14 -2.30 -14.94
N GLN A 53 -8.81 -1.25 -14.44
CA GLN A 53 -9.48 -0.27 -15.30
C GLN A 53 -8.48 0.50 -16.18
N TYR A 54 -7.31 0.85 -15.64
CA TYR A 54 -6.26 1.56 -16.37
C TYR A 54 -5.29 0.62 -17.08
N HIS A 55 -5.11 -0.59 -16.56
CA HIS A 55 -4.15 -1.59 -17.05
C HIS A 55 -4.85 -2.92 -17.37
N PRO A 56 -5.79 -2.98 -18.33
CA PRO A 56 -6.60 -4.18 -18.60
C PRO A 56 -5.76 -5.38 -19.05
N ASP A 57 -4.60 -5.14 -19.67
CA ASP A 57 -3.67 -6.19 -20.09
C ASP A 57 -2.88 -6.78 -18.91
N ALA A 58 -2.84 -6.10 -17.76
CA ALA A 58 -2.14 -6.53 -16.55
C ALA A 58 -2.95 -7.54 -15.71
N SER A 59 -3.69 -8.44 -16.37
CA SER A 59 -4.51 -9.51 -15.75
C SER A 59 -3.74 -10.44 -14.80
N TRP A 60 -2.41 -10.40 -14.83
CA TRP A 60 -1.56 -11.10 -13.88
C TRP A 60 -1.76 -10.64 -12.43
N ALA A 61 -2.16 -9.38 -12.21
CA ALA A 61 -2.33 -8.83 -10.86
C ALA A 61 -3.45 -9.59 -10.12
N GLY A 62 -4.62 -9.73 -10.73
CA GLY A 62 -5.72 -10.52 -10.20
C GLY A 62 -5.35 -12.01 -10.06
N ALA A 63 -4.67 -12.59 -11.05
CA ALA A 63 -4.22 -13.97 -11.00
C ALA A 63 -3.25 -14.24 -9.83
N LEU A 64 -2.34 -13.31 -9.55
CA LEU A 64 -1.42 -13.39 -8.41
C LEU A 64 -2.17 -13.36 -7.08
N LEU A 65 -3.15 -12.46 -6.92
CA LEU A 65 -3.95 -12.38 -5.69
C LEU A 65 -4.75 -13.67 -5.44
N VAL A 66 -5.38 -14.23 -6.49
CA VAL A 66 -6.09 -15.52 -6.41
C VAL A 66 -5.13 -16.64 -6.01
N TRP A 67 -3.93 -16.68 -6.59
CA TRP A 67 -2.92 -17.68 -6.29
C TRP A 67 -2.46 -17.58 -4.82
N MET A 68 -2.11 -16.38 -4.35
CA MET A 68 -1.65 -16.16 -2.98
C MET A 68 -2.75 -16.50 -1.97
N ALA A 69 -4.00 -16.15 -2.24
CA ALA A 69 -5.14 -16.50 -1.38
C ALA A 69 -5.37 -18.03 -1.32
N SER A 70 -5.13 -18.73 -2.43
CA SER A 70 -5.36 -20.19 -2.53
C SER A 70 -4.24 -21.02 -1.90
N TYR A 71 -2.99 -20.59 -2.04
CA TYR A 71 -1.81 -21.40 -1.68
C TYR A 71 -0.98 -20.83 -0.53
N GLY A 72 -1.22 -19.59 -0.12
CA GLY A 72 -0.43 -18.91 0.92
C GLY A 72 1.05 -18.75 0.55
N ALA A 73 1.37 -18.81 -0.74
CA ALA A 73 2.72 -18.75 -1.30
C ALA A 73 2.65 -18.10 -2.70
N PRO A 74 3.71 -17.41 -3.16
CA PRO A 74 3.73 -16.86 -4.51
C PRO A 74 3.92 -17.97 -5.57
N PRO A 75 3.64 -17.68 -6.85
CA PRO A 75 4.09 -18.53 -7.95
C PRO A 75 5.63 -18.57 -8.01
N ALA A 76 6.19 -19.51 -8.78
CA ALA A 76 7.64 -19.67 -8.89
C ALA A 76 8.32 -18.42 -9.48
N ASP A 77 7.68 -17.81 -10.48
CA ASP A 77 8.11 -16.59 -11.12
C ASP A 77 6.92 -15.63 -11.20
N LEU A 78 7.18 -14.34 -10.93
CA LEU A 78 6.23 -13.29 -11.28
C LEU A 78 6.27 -13.05 -12.80
N PRO A 79 5.15 -12.69 -13.45
CA PRO A 79 5.15 -12.39 -14.87
C PRO A 79 6.09 -11.24 -15.21
N MET A 80 6.73 -11.31 -16.38
CA MET A 80 7.64 -10.27 -16.86
C MET A 80 6.99 -8.88 -16.87
N ASP A 81 5.69 -8.83 -17.15
CA ASP A 81 4.90 -7.61 -17.22
C ASP A 81 4.83 -6.87 -15.87
N ALA A 82 5.05 -7.56 -14.74
CA ALA A 82 5.13 -6.92 -13.43
C ALA A 82 6.34 -5.99 -13.28
N GLY A 83 7.31 -6.06 -14.20
CA GLY A 83 8.46 -5.15 -14.28
C GLY A 83 8.29 -3.99 -15.25
N LEU A 84 7.15 -3.90 -15.95
CA LEU A 84 6.88 -2.80 -16.89
C LEU A 84 6.35 -1.57 -16.16
N PRO A 85 6.58 -0.35 -16.68
CA PRO A 85 5.95 0.86 -16.16
C PRO A 85 4.42 0.78 -16.32
N HIS A 86 3.70 1.27 -15.31
CA HIS A 86 2.25 1.38 -15.31
C HIS A 86 1.83 2.83 -15.08
N ASP A 87 1.35 3.48 -16.13
CA ASP A 87 1.09 4.93 -16.15
C ASP A 87 -0.31 5.28 -15.68
N SER A 88 -0.59 5.07 -14.40
CA SER A 88 -1.76 5.64 -13.72
C SER A 88 -1.45 6.01 -12.27
N PRO A 89 -2.25 6.90 -11.64
CA PRO A 89 -2.08 7.27 -10.25
C PRO A 89 -1.97 6.04 -9.33
N GLY A 90 -0.91 5.98 -8.52
CA GLY A 90 -0.72 4.90 -7.54
C GLY A 90 -0.33 3.53 -8.09
N ALA A 91 -0.25 3.34 -9.42
CA ALA A 91 0.02 2.03 -10.02
C ALA A 91 1.39 1.45 -9.60
N ASN A 92 2.43 2.29 -9.54
CA ASN A 92 3.76 1.85 -9.09
C ASN A 92 3.74 1.39 -7.63
N ASN A 93 2.97 2.06 -6.76
CA ASN A 93 2.80 1.62 -5.37
C ASN A 93 2.02 0.30 -5.31
N PHE A 94 0.95 0.15 -6.09
CA PHE A 94 0.18 -1.09 -6.15
C PHE A 94 1.04 -2.28 -6.61
N VAL A 95 1.78 -2.13 -7.71
CA VAL A 95 2.68 -3.18 -8.23
C VAL A 95 3.79 -3.49 -7.23
N THR A 96 4.38 -2.47 -6.59
CA THR A 96 5.36 -2.67 -5.51
C THR A 96 4.75 -3.48 -4.36
N ALA A 97 3.53 -3.17 -3.94
CA ALA A 97 2.84 -3.92 -2.91
C ALA A 97 2.60 -5.38 -3.29
N LEU A 98 2.21 -5.67 -4.54
CA LEU A 98 2.03 -7.03 -5.02
C LEU A 98 3.35 -7.84 -4.97
N VAL A 99 4.46 -7.21 -5.36
CA VAL A 99 5.80 -7.81 -5.27
C VAL A 99 6.20 -8.05 -3.81
N GLU A 100 5.93 -7.10 -2.92
CA GLU A 100 6.22 -7.24 -1.49
C GLU A 100 5.34 -8.30 -0.82
N LEU A 101 4.06 -8.40 -1.17
CA LEU A 101 3.18 -9.50 -0.75
C LEU A 101 3.74 -10.86 -1.20
N ALA A 102 4.15 -10.97 -2.46
CA ALA A 102 4.76 -12.20 -2.97
C ALA A 102 6.03 -12.58 -2.18
N ARG A 103 6.95 -11.62 -1.99
CA ARG A 103 8.18 -11.81 -1.19
C ARG A 103 7.91 -12.16 0.26
N SER A 104 6.86 -11.59 0.86
CA SER A 104 6.44 -11.91 2.22
C SER A 104 6.00 -13.37 2.35
N ALA A 105 5.42 -13.95 1.29
CA ALA A 105 4.92 -15.32 1.27
C ALA A 105 5.96 -16.36 0.81
N GLU A 106 7.16 -15.93 0.38
CA GLU A 106 8.24 -16.84 0.00
C GLU A 106 8.75 -17.66 1.20
N ARG A 107 8.80 -18.99 1.03
CA ARG A 107 9.21 -19.92 2.09
C ARG A 107 10.65 -19.74 2.56
N LYS A 108 11.53 -19.24 1.69
CA LYS A 108 12.95 -19.04 1.99
C LYS A 108 13.23 -17.71 2.71
N THR A 109 12.27 -16.80 2.73
CA THR A 109 12.41 -15.50 3.38
C THR A 109 12.40 -15.66 4.91
N PRO A 110 13.40 -15.13 5.64
CA PRO A 110 13.40 -15.14 7.10
C PRO A 110 12.11 -14.54 7.67
N TYR A 111 11.56 -15.12 8.74
CA TYR A 111 10.24 -14.75 9.26
C TYR A 111 10.07 -13.24 9.49
N MET A 112 11.03 -12.58 10.15
CA MET A 112 10.94 -11.13 10.38
C MET A 112 11.01 -10.31 9.08
N ASN A 113 11.71 -10.78 8.05
CA ASN A 113 11.69 -10.13 6.74
C ASN A 113 10.33 -10.32 6.05
N ARG A 114 9.67 -11.47 6.24
CA ARG A 114 8.31 -11.69 5.75
C ARG A 114 7.35 -10.66 6.34
N ILE A 115 7.43 -10.43 7.64
CA ILE A 115 6.61 -9.43 8.35
C ILE A 115 6.90 -8.01 7.84
N ARG A 116 8.18 -7.65 7.63
CA ARG A 116 8.56 -6.33 7.08
C ARG A 116 8.07 -6.12 5.65
N PHE A 117 8.21 -7.12 4.77
CA PHE A 117 7.66 -7.03 3.41
C PHE A 117 6.14 -6.87 3.44
N LEU A 118 5.46 -7.58 4.35
CA LEU A 118 4.03 -7.44 4.50
C LEU A 118 3.62 -6.04 5.00
N ALA A 119 4.34 -5.48 5.97
CA ALA A 119 4.10 -4.13 6.46
C ALA A 119 4.31 -3.07 5.35
N ASN A 120 5.39 -3.19 4.59
CA ASN A 120 5.65 -2.31 3.45
C ASN A 120 4.58 -2.43 2.38
N ALA A 121 4.15 -3.66 2.06
CA ALA A 121 3.11 -3.89 1.07
C ALA A 121 1.81 -3.18 1.46
N ILE A 122 1.40 -3.31 2.72
CA ILE A 122 0.22 -2.62 3.25
C ILE A 122 0.39 -1.10 3.15
N GLY A 123 1.55 -0.55 3.51
CA GLY A 123 1.84 0.88 3.35
C GLY A 123 1.73 1.34 1.89
N ASN A 124 2.30 0.58 0.96
CA ASN A 124 2.19 0.87 -0.47
C ASN A 124 0.74 0.79 -0.98
N LEU A 125 -0.07 -0.14 -0.49
CA LEU A 125 -1.50 -0.21 -0.82
C LEU A 125 -2.28 1.00 -0.30
N ILE A 126 -1.92 1.54 0.86
CA ILE A 126 -2.49 2.79 1.36
C ILE A 126 -2.16 3.92 0.39
N VAL A 127 -0.88 4.10 0.04
CA VAL A 127 -0.47 5.17 -0.90
C VAL A 127 -1.12 5.02 -2.27
N ALA A 128 -1.26 3.79 -2.79
CA ALA A 128 -1.96 3.54 -4.05
C ALA A 128 -3.42 4.01 -4.01
N ASP A 129 -4.15 3.67 -2.93
CA ASP A 129 -5.53 4.12 -2.71
C ASP A 129 -5.63 5.64 -2.55
N LEU A 130 -4.71 6.26 -1.80
CA LEU A 130 -4.68 7.72 -1.63
C LEU A 130 -4.43 8.44 -2.96
N ALA A 131 -3.47 7.95 -3.76
CA ALA A 131 -3.19 8.51 -5.08
C ALA A 131 -4.41 8.37 -6.01
N ALA A 132 -5.01 7.19 -6.08
CA ALA A 132 -6.24 6.98 -6.85
C ALA A 132 -7.36 7.93 -6.41
N TYR A 133 -7.54 8.11 -5.10
CA TYR A 133 -8.52 9.04 -4.55
C TYR A 133 -8.25 10.50 -4.95
N TRP A 134 -7.04 11.00 -4.72
CA TRP A 134 -6.75 12.42 -4.95
C TRP A 134 -6.84 12.78 -6.43
N TYR A 135 -6.26 11.94 -7.30
CA TYR A 135 -6.31 12.18 -8.74
C TYR A 135 -7.71 11.98 -9.33
N SER A 136 -8.63 11.25 -8.69
CA SER A 136 -10.03 11.18 -9.14
C SER A 136 -10.87 12.39 -8.72
N HIS A 137 -10.36 13.25 -7.84
CA HIS A 137 -11.02 14.49 -7.41
C HIS A 137 -10.30 15.73 -7.94
N ASN A 138 -9.14 15.54 -8.55
CA ASN A 138 -8.33 16.57 -9.21
C ASN A 138 -8.14 16.15 -10.67
N ASP A 139 -9.25 16.19 -11.42
CA ASP A 139 -9.28 15.87 -12.84
C ASP A 139 -8.17 16.63 -13.59
N ASP A 140 -7.61 16.02 -14.63
CA ASP A 140 -6.49 16.51 -15.45
C ASP A 140 -5.14 16.66 -14.72
N MET A 141 -5.06 16.60 -13.38
CA MET A 141 -3.77 16.73 -12.68
C MET A 141 -2.79 15.61 -13.00
N TRP A 142 -3.28 14.39 -13.24
CA TRP A 142 -2.41 13.28 -13.62
C TRP A 142 -1.78 13.54 -14.99
N ASP A 143 -2.60 13.86 -15.98
CA ASP A 143 -2.14 14.14 -17.35
C ASP A 143 -1.24 15.38 -17.39
N PHE A 144 -1.59 16.41 -16.61
CA PHE A 144 -0.76 17.59 -16.44
C PHE A 144 0.61 17.25 -15.82
N GLN A 145 0.65 16.43 -14.78
CA GLN A 145 1.92 15.97 -14.18
C GLN A 145 2.75 15.16 -15.20
N GLN A 146 2.12 14.29 -15.99
CA GLN A 146 2.84 13.50 -17.00
C GLN A 146 3.44 14.39 -18.10
N ALA A 147 2.70 15.40 -18.54
CA ALA A 147 3.14 16.31 -19.60
C ALA A 147 4.18 17.33 -19.13
N HIS A 148 4.00 17.90 -17.94
CA HIS A 148 4.70 19.09 -17.47
C HIS A 148 5.49 18.88 -16.17
N GLY A 149 5.45 17.70 -15.55
CA GLY A 149 6.00 17.49 -14.20
C GLY A 149 7.50 17.74 -14.05
N SER A 150 8.27 17.73 -15.15
CA SER A 150 9.70 18.06 -15.17
C SER A 150 9.99 19.55 -15.41
N GLU A 151 8.98 20.34 -15.77
CA GLU A 151 9.11 21.80 -15.90
C GLU A 151 9.21 22.44 -14.51
N ILE A 152 9.80 23.64 -14.45
CA ILE A 152 9.96 24.38 -13.20
C ILE A 152 8.75 25.30 -13.01
N ASP A 153 8.14 25.22 -11.84
CA ASP A 153 7.09 26.11 -11.38
C ASP A 153 7.69 27.51 -11.11
N GLU A 154 7.15 28.54 -11.75
CA GLU A 154 7.68 29.91 -11.63
C GLU A 154 7.46 30.52 -10.24
N GLU A 155 6.46 30.06 -9.49
CA GLU A 155 6.13 30.56 -8.15
C GLU A 155 7.00 29.92 -7.08
N THR A 156 7.19 28.60 -7.14
CA THR A 156 7.94 27.85 -6.11
C THR A 156 9.42 27.67 -6.45
N GLY A 157 9.79 27.70 -7.74
CA GLY A 157 11.13 27.37 -8.22
C GLY A 157 11.45 25.87 -8.18
N GLU A 158 10.48 25.01 -7.89
CA GLU A 158 10.61 23.55 -7.85
C GLU A 158 10.05 22.91 -9.13
N PRO A 159 10.38 21.64 -9.44
CA PRO A 159 9.68 20.92 -10.50
C PRO A 159 8.18 20.84 -10.21
N ILE A 160 7.34 20.99 -11.24
CA ILE A 160 5.87 20.92 -11.11
C ILE A 160 5.41 19.64 -10.42
N SER A 161 6.05 18.51 -10.71
CA SER A 161 5.77 17.24 -10.03
C SER A 161 5.97 17.31 -8.51
N GLN A 162 6.92 18.11 -8.03
CA GLN A 162 7.15 18.34 -6.61
C GLN A 162 6.06 19.24 -6.01
N THR A 163 5.62 20.29 -6.71
CA THR A 163 4.49 21.13 -6.27
C THR A 163 3.21 20.30 -6.15
N ILE A 164 2.92 19.44 -7.13
CA ILE A 164 1.77 18.53 -7.14
C ILE A 164 1.89 17.52 -5.99
N TYR A 165 3.07 16.91 -5.81
CA TYR A 165 3.32 15.99 -4.71
C TYR A 165 3.10 16.63 -3.33
N THR A 166 3.58 17.87 -3.14
CA THR A 166 3.34 18.63 -1.92
C THR A 166 1.84 18.90 -1.72
N SER A 167 1.15 19.31 -2.78
CA SER A 167 -0.29 19.59 -2.74
C SER A 167 -1.11 18.35 -2.36
N PHE A 168 -0.75 17.18 -2.92
CA PHE A 168 -1.35 15.89 -2.57
C PHE A 168 -1.24 15.60 -1.07
N TRP A 169 -0.08 15.82 -0.45
CA TRP A 169 0.12 15.49 0.97
C TRP A 169 -0.43 16.52 1.97
N LEU A 170 -0.62 17.75 1.51
CA LEU A 170 -1.23 18.84 2.27
C LEU A 170 -2.76 18.89 2.14
N ASP A 171 -3.34 18.10 1.23
CA ASP A 171 -4.79 17.97 1.10
C ASP A 171 -5.42 17.35 2.36
N ASP A 172 -6.39 18.04 2.94
CA ASP A 172 -7.04 17.64 4.20
C ASP A 172 -7.80 16.31 4.06
N GLU A 173 -8.39 16.02 2.89
CA GLU A 173 -9.13 14.78 2.66
C GLU A 173 -8.17 13.60 2.50
N VAL A 174 -7.03 13.80 1.81
CA VAL A 174 -5.94 12.81 1.75
C VAL A 174 -5.39 12.53 3.14
N ALA A 175 -5.14 13.57 3.94
CA ALA A 175 -4.65 13.41 5.31
C ALA A 175 -5.64 12.63 6.18
N ALA A 176 -6.93 12.94 6.12
CA ALA A 176 -7.96 12.23 6.86
C ALA A 176 -8.08 10.76 6.42
N ARG A 177 -8.00 10.50 5.11
CA ARG A 177 -8.07 9.15 4.54
C ARG A 177 -6.85 8.31 4.91
N ASP A 178 -5.65 8.90 4.91
CA ASP A 178 -4.40 8.26 5.33
C ASP A 178 -4.52 7.77 6.79
N THR A 179 -4.85 8.68 7.72
CA THR A 179 -5.06 8.32 9.13
C THR A 179 -6.14 7.25 9.29
N ALA A 180 -7.28 7.37 8.60
CA ALA A 180 -8.35 6.38 8.68
C ALA A 180 -7.93 4.99 8.16
N ALA A 181 -7.12 4.94 7.10
CA ALA A 181 -6.58 3.71 6.56
C ALA A 181 -5.71 2.96 7.58
N TRP A 182 -4.75 3.66 8.19
CA TRP A 182 -3.87 3.10 9.21
C TRP A 182 -4.63 2.63 10.45
N LEU A 183 -5.59 3.44 10.93
CA LEU A 183 -6.42 3.06 12.08
C LEU A 183 -7.29 1.83 11.78
N THR A 184 -7.82 1.73 10.56
CA THR A 184 -8.59 0.54 10.12
C THR A 184 -7.73 -0.73 10.18
N ILE A 185 -6.46 -0.65 9.75
CA ILE A 185 -5.52 -1.77 9.84
C ILE A 185 -5.23 -2.12 11.29
N ALA A 186 -4.95 -1.14 12.14
CA ALA A 186 -4.74 -1.35 13.57
C ALA A 186 -5.95 -2.05 14.22
N ASP A 187 -7.17 -1.69 13.83
CA ASP A 187 -8.40 -2.30 14.34
C ASP A 187 -8.67 -3.70 13.78
N GLN A 188 -8.28 -3.98 12.54
CA GLN A 188 -8.28 -5.33 11.99
C GLN A 188 -7.33 -6.24 12.77
N ILE A 189 -6.09 -5.81 13.02
CA ILE A 189 -5.11 -6.57 13.81
C ILE A 189 -5.63 -6.76 15.24
N ALA A 190 -6.13 -5.71 15.88
CA ALA A 190 -6.65 -5.76 17.24
C ALA A 190 -7.83 -6.75 17.40
N ARG A 191 -8.72 -6.84 16.40
CA ARG A 191 -9.79 -7.86 16.39
C ARG A 191 -9.20 -9.26 16.34
N LYS A 192 -8.30 -9.52 15.39
CA LYS A 192 -7.70 -10.84 15.19
C LYS A 192 -6.84 -11.30 16.37
N MET A 193 -6.25 -10.36 17.13
CA MET A 193 -5.58 -10.67 18.40
C MET A 193 -6.54 -11.18 19.48
N ARG A 194 -7.76 -10.64 19.55
CA ARG A 194 -8.78 -11.05 20.54
C ARG A 194 -9.42 -12.40 20.17
N ASP A 195 -9.53 -12.67 18.88
CA ASP A 195 -10.19 -13.87 18.36
C ASP A 195 -9.27 -15.10 18.33
N LYS A 196 -8.05 -15.02 18.88
CA LYS A 196 -7.15 -16.19 19.01
C LYS A 196 -7.82 -17.28 19.86
N PRO A 197 -8.01 -18.51 19.35
CA PRO A 197 -8.44 -19.62 20.18
C PRO A 197 -7.38 -19.90 21.24
N ILE A 198 -7.83 -20.09 22.49
CA ILE A 198 -6.99 -20.51 23.63
C ILE A 198 -6.39 -21.89 23.36
#